data_AF-A0A817MCN0-F1
#
_entry.id   AF-A0A817MCN0-F1
#
_cell.length_a   1.000
_cell.length_b   1.000
_cell.length_c   1.000
_cell.angle_alpha   90.00
_cell.angle_beta   90.00
_cell.angle_gamma   90.00
#
_symmetry.space_group_name_H-M   'P 1'
#
loop_
_entity.id
_entity.type
_entity.pdbx_description
1 polymer ?
#
loop_
_entity_poly.entity_id
_entity_poly.type
_entity_poly.pdbx_seq_one_letter_code
_entity_poly.pdbx_strand_id
1 'polypeptide(L)'
;QLIIQREKYFREIFIKLLELQTYICTILFSMDLNYCTQNTGLRCKWQWECGALGIASVWTLLLFVFMNSLKIGKYGLLFVSVFLTFLKFCLIYVFIWIGYIIAFYMLFIHKKPQFTYILYSIPKTLAMLTGEYDFDDLFFPDGKVLEGSEAAMILYSIFVFTMNIVIMNIMVIFWELFVFFYTKEI
;
A
#
# COMPACT_ATOMS: atom_id res chain seq x y z
N GLN A 1 -0.74 -16.40 -28.17
CA GLN A 1 -0.31 -17.49 -27.27
C GLN A 1 0.76 -17.05 -26.26
N LEU A 2 1.80 -16.30 -26.67
CA LEU A 2 2.90 -15.85 -25.79
C LEU A 2 2.50 -14.90 -24.63
N ILE A 3 1.56 -13.96 -24.83
CA ILE A 3 1.15 -13.00 -23.78
C ILE A 3 0.39 -13.69 -22.64
N ILE A 4 -0.50 -14.63 -22.97
CA ILE A 4 -1.29 -15.41 -21.99
C ILE A 4 -0.37 -16.27 -21.11
N GLN A 5 0.70 -16.84 -21.69
CA GLN A 5 1.71 -17.60 -20.93
C GLN A 5 2.46 -16.70 -19.93
N ARG A 6 2.77 -15.45 -20.32
CA ARG A 6 3.48 -14.50 -19.46
C ARG A 6 2.64 -14.03 -18.27
N GLU A 7 1.36 -13.76 -18.46
CA GLU A 7 0.46 -13.37 -17.36
C GLU A 7 0.27 -14.50 -16.34
N LYS A 8 0.11 -15.74 -16.83
CA LYS A 8 0.06 -16.92 -15.98
C LYS A 8 1.32 -17.06 -15.13
N TYR A 9 2.50 -16.85 -15.73
CA TYR A 9 3.77 -16.92 -15.01
C TYR A 9 3.88 -15.89 -13.87
N PHE A 10 3.49 -14.63 -14.10
CA PHE A 10 3.51 -13.60 -13.05
C PHE A 10 2.57 -13.91 -11.89
N ARG A 11 1.37 -14.44 -12.17
CA ARG A 11 0.43 -14.88 -11.13
C ARG A 11 1.02 -15.99 -10.26
N GLU A 12 1.63 -16.99 -10.88
CA GLU A 12 2.28 -18.10 -10.18
C GLU A 12 3.41 -17.60 -9.27
N ILE A 13 4.23 -16.64 -9.74
CA ILE A 13 5.26 -16.02 -8.91
C ILE A 13 4.64 -15.31 -7.71
N PHE A 14 3.60 -14.49 -7.93
CA PHE A 14 2.96 -13.72 -6.87
C PHE A 14 2.37 -14.63 -5.78
N ILE A 15 1.69 -15.71 -6.17
CA ILE A 15 1.14 -16.70 -5.25
C ILE A 15 2.27 -17.39 -4.47
N LYS A 16 3.33 -17.84 -5.15
CA LYS A 16 4.48 -18.48 -4.48
C LYS A 16 5.18 -17.56 -3.48
N LEU A 17 5.30 -16.26 -3.80
CA LEU A 17 5.85 -15.28 -2.88
C LEU A 17 4.97 -15.08 -1.65
N LEU A 18 3.65 -14.99 -1.83
CA LEU A 18 2.69 -14.92 -0.71
C LEU A 18 2.69 -16.19 0.14
N GLU A 19 2.78 -17.38 -0.48
CA GLU A 19 2.93 -18.65 0.23
C GLU A 19 4.21 -18.68 1.05
N LEU A 20 5.35 -18.32 0.44
CA LEU A 20 6.64 -18.25 1.13
C LEU A 20 6.58 -17.29 2.32
N GLN A 21 6.04 -16.09 2.13
CA GLN A 21 5.84 -15.11 3.20
C GLN A 21 4.98 -15.70 4.33
N THR A 22 3.88 -16.37 3.98
CA THR A 22 2.97 -16.99 4.94
C THR A 22 3.69 -18.08 5.75
N TYR A 23 4.47 -18.93 5.11
CA TYR A 23 5.23 -19.97 5.79
C TYR A 23 6.26 -19.37 6.74
N ILE A 24 7.03 -18.38 6.29
CA ILE A 24 8.03 -17.68 7.13
C ILE A 24 7.34 -17.04 8.34
N CYS A 25 6.27 -16.26 8.13
CA CYS A 25 5.53 -15.58 9.19
C CYS A 25 4.91 -16.56 10.21
N THR A 26 4.35 -17.67 9.73
CA THR A 26 3.73 -18.69 10.59
C THR A 26 4.78 -19.42 11.44
N ILE A 27 5.92 -19.74 10.84
CA ILE A 27 7.05 -20.36 11.54
C ILE A 27 7.58 -19.41 12.63
N LEU A 28 7.83 -18.15 12.28
CA LEU A 28 8.34 -17.14 13.22
C LEU A 28 7.37 -16.85 14.38
N PHE A 29 6.07 -16.89 14.12
CA PHE A 29 5.04 -16.74 15.15
C PHE A 29 4.96 -17.95 16.09
N SER A 30 5.08 -19.16 15.53
CA SER A 30 4.90 -20.42 16.27
C SER A 30 6.15 -20.85 17.05
N MET A 31 7.34 -20.39 16.66
CA MET A 31 8.60 -20.74 17.33
C MET A 31 8.74 -20.03 18.68
N ASP A 32 9.15 -20.77 19.69
CA ASP A 32 9.51 -20.23 21.00
C ASP A 32 10.99 -19.83 20.99
N LEU A 33 11.27 -18.54 20.78
CA LEU A 33 12.65 -18.06 20.57
C LEU A 33 13.35 -17.59 21.85
N ASN A 34 12.61 -17.41 22.94
CA ASN A 34 13.13 -16.93 24.21
C ASN A 34 12.73 -17.85 25.35
N TYR A 35 13.58 -17.93 26.39
CA TYR A 35 13.30 -18.70 27.61
C TYR A 35 11.98 -18.28 28.28
N CYS A 36 11.66 -16.98 28.25
CA CYS A 36 10.37 -16.46 28.72
C CYS A 36 9.20 -16.98 27.89
N THR A 37 9.32 -17.03 26.56
CA THR A 37 8.26 -17.55 25.68
C THR A 37 8.05 -19.04 25.90
N GLN A 38 9.13 -19.80 26.13
CA GLN A 38 9.08 -21.23 26.44
C GLN A 38 8.39 -21.52 27.79
N ASN A 39 8.64 -20.70 28.83
CA ASN A 39 8.05 -20.92 30.16
C ASN A 39 6.64 -20.33 30.35
N THR A 40 6.32 -19.23 29.67
CA THR A 40 5.06 -18.49 29.90
C THR A 40 4.07 -18.56 28.73
N GLY A 41 4.52 -19.01 27.55
CA GLY A 41 3.74 -18.96 26.32
C GLY A 41 3.53 -17.53 25.76
N LEU A 42 4.12 -16.51 26.39
CA LEU A 42 3.93 -15.11 25.99
C LEU A 42 4.82 -14.77 24.79
N ARG A 43 4.19 -14.32 23.70
CA ARG A 43 4.85 -13.96 22.43
C ARG A 43 5.40 -12.54 22.46
N CYS A 44 6.55 -12.32 21.84
CA CYS A 44 7.16 -10.99 21.72
C CYS A 44 6.35 -10.08 20.77
N LYS A 45 6.52 -8.75 20.89
CA LYS A 45 5.84 -7.76 20.02
C LYS A 45 6.06 -8.04 18.52
N TRP A 46 7.30 -8.27 18.13
CA TRP A 46 7.65 -8.56 16.74
C TRP A 46 7.05 -9.90 16.25
N GLN A 47 6.84 -10.89 17.13
CA GLN A 47 6.16 -12.13 16.77
C GLN A 47 4.68 -11.87 16.45
N TRP A 48 4.01 -11.03 17.25
CA TRP A 48 2.64 -10.60 16.97
C TRP A 48 2.54 -9.87 15.63
N GLU A 49 3.51 -9.02 15.29
CA GLU A 49 3.57 -8.37 13.97
C GLU A 49 3.70 -9.42 12.84
N CYS A 50 4.57 -10.43 13.00
CA CYS A 50 4.67 -11.54 12.05
C CYS A 50 3.37 -12.35 11.93
N GLY A 51 2.70 -12.64 13.05
CA GLY A 51 1.42 -13.35 13.07
C GLY A 51 0.31 -12.57 12.35
N ALA A 52 0.25 -11.25 12.55
CA ALA A 52 -0.70 -10.36 11.88
C ALA A 52 -0.47 -10.32 10.36
N LEU A 53 0.78 -10.23 9.92
CA LEU A 53 1.13 -10.31 8.49
C LEU A 53 0.80 -11.69 7.91
N GLY A 54 1.12 -12.76 8.64
CA GLY A 54 0.86 -14.14 8.22
C GLY A 54 -0.63 -14.39 7.99
N ILE A 55 -1.49 -14.00 8.93
CA ILE A 55 -2.94 -14.22 8.79
C ILE A 55 -3.53 -13.38 7.65
N ALA A 56 -3.07 -12.15 7.44
CA ALA A 56 -3.48 -11.33 6.30
C ALA A 56 -3.10 -11.97 4.96
N SER A 57 -1.89 -12.54 4.86
CA SER A 57 -1.44 -13.29 3.68
C SER A 57 -2.27 -14.56 3.46
N VAL A 58 -2.63 -15.32 4.50
CA VAL A 58 -3.51 -16.51 4.40
C VAL A 58 -4.87 -16.15 3.81
N TRP A 59 -5.52 -15.09 4.30
CA TRP A 59 -6.80 -14.65 3.77
C TRP A 59 -6.72 -14.21 2.31
N THR A 60 -5.59 -13.60 1.92
CA THR A 60 -5.33 -13.23 0.52
C THR A 60 -5.12 -14.47 -0.36
N LEU A 61 -4.37 -15.48 0.11
CA LEU A 61 -4.21 -16.76 -0.58
C LEU A 61 -5.54 -17.51 -0.73
N LEU A 62 -6.36 -17.49 0.32
CA LEU A 62 -7.69 -18.10 0.32
C LEU A 62 -8.58 -17.46 -0.76
N LEU A 63 -8.53 -16.14 -0.94
CA LEU A 63 -9.21 -15.44 -2.02
C LEU A 63 -8.78 -15.98 -3.40
N PHE A 64 -7.48 -16.19 -3.62
CA PHE A 64 -7.00 -16.76 -4.89
C PHE A 64 -7.46 -18.20 -5.13
N VAL A 65 -7.57 -19.01 -4.07
CA VAL A 65 -8.14 -20.37 -4.14
C VAL A 65 -9.61 -20.31 -4.51
N PHE A 66 -10.40 -19.45 -3.86
CA PHE A 66 -11.82 -19.26 -4.18
C PHE A 66 -12.04 -18.80 -5.62
N MET A 67 -11.24 -17.83 -6.09
CA MET A 67 -11.30 -17.38 -7.48
C MET A 67 -11.06 -18.53 -8.46
N ASN A 68 -10.12 -19.42 -8.16
CA ASN A 68 -9.82 -20.58 -9.00
C ASN A 68 -10.95 -21.62 -8.95
N SER A 69 -11.46 -21.95 -7.76
CA SER A 69 -12.51 -22.96 -7.57
C SER A 69 -13.85 -22.59 -8.20
N LEU A 70 -14.23 -21.31 -8.19
CA LEU A 70 -15.49 -20.85 -8.78
C LEU A 70 -15.47 -20.79 -10.32
N LYS A 71 -14.39 -21.23 -10.99
CA LYS A 71 -14.12 -21.01 -12.43
C LYS A 71 -14.13 -19.51 -12.84
N ILE A 72 -14.19 -18.61 -11.86
CA ILE A 72 -13.90 -17.18 -11.97
C ILE A 72 -12.39 -16.97 -12.23
N GLY A 73 -11.59 -18.04 -12.28
CA GLY A 73 -10.14 -18.03 -12.47
C GLY A 73 -9.67 -17.24 -13.71
N LYS A 74 -10.48 -17.09 -14.76
CA LYS A 74 -10.23 -16.13 -15.84
C LYS A 74 -10.14 -14.69 -15.30
N TYR A 75 -11.15 -14.25 -14.54
CA TYR A 75 -11.18 -12.94 -13.87
C TYR A 75 -10.10 -12.80 -12.79
N GLY A 76 -9.68 -13.90 -12.15
CA GLY A 76 -8.54 -13.89 -11.22
C GLY A 76 -7.19 -13.63 -11.88
N LEU A 77 -7.00 -14.09 -13.12
CA LEU A 77 -5.84 -13.72 -13.95
C LEU A 77 -5.93 -12.27 -14.42
N LEU A 78 -7.14 -11.80 -14.78
CA LEU A 78 -7.36 -10.40 -15.16
C LEU A 78 -7.07 -9.43 -14.02
N PHE A 79 -7.52 -9.71 -12.79
CA PHE A 79 -7.28 -8.84 -11.64
C PHE A 79 -5.79 -8.62 -11.39
N VAL A 80 -4.99 -9.71 -11.36
CA VAL A 80 -3.54 -9.60 -11.14
C VAL A 80 -2.86 -8.87 -12.31
N SER A 81 -3.28 -9.12 -13.55
CA SER A 81 -2.70 -8.43 -14.72
C SER A 81 -2.99 -6.93 -14.74
N VAL A 82 -4.25 -6.54 -14.48
CA VAL A 82 -4.65 -5.13 -14.38
C VAL A 82 -3.93 -4.46 -13.21
N PHE A 83 -3.85 -5.12 -12.06
CA PHE A 83 -3.15 -4.61 -10.88
C PHE A 83 -1.65 -4.40 -11.14
N LEU A 84 -0.97 -5.33 -11.81
CA LEU A 84 0.45 -5.18 -12.15
C LEU A 84 0.67 -4.05 -13.18
N THR A 85 -0.25 -3.91 -14.13
CA THR A 85 -0.20 -2.82 -15.10
C THR A 85 -0.38 -1.48 -14.39
N PHE A 86 -1.36 -1.38 -13.49
CA PHE A 86 -1.57 -0.24 -12.61
C PHE A 86 -0.32 0.09 -11.78
N LEU A 87 0.32 -0.89 -11.13
CA LEU A 87 1.55 -0.67 -10.37
C LEU A 87 2.69 -0.10 -11.22
N LYS A 88 2.85 -0.54 -12.48
CA LYS A 88 3.86 0.03 -13.39
C LYS A 88 3.60 1.51 -13.68
N PHE A 89 2.34 1.91 -13.82
CA PHE A 89 1.99 3.32 -13.96
C PHE A 89 2.23 4.09 -12.66
N CYS A 90 1.93 3.53 -11.49
CA CYS A 90 2.25 4.14 -10.21
C CYS A 90 3.75 4.41 -10.04
N LEU A 91 4.64 3.52 -10.53
CA LEU A 91 6.09 3.70 -10.44
C LEU A 91 6.58 5.00 -11.08
N ILE A 92 5.90 5.52 -12.11
CA ILE A 92 6.23 6.81 -12.73
C ILE A 92 6.04 7.96 -11.74
N TYR A 93 5.01 7.88 -10.89
CA TYR A 93 4.64 8.91 -9.92
C TYR A 93 5.37 8.78 -8.57
N VAL A 94 6.06 7.66 -8.31
CA VAL A 94 6.77 7.42 -7.04
C VAL A 94 7.82 8.50 -6.75
N PHE A 95 8.54 8.99 -7.76
CA PHE A 95 9.54 10.04 -7.56
C PHE A 95 8.92 11.35 -7.05
N ILE A 96 7.73 11.70 -7.57
CA ILE A 96 6.99 12.88 -7.11
C ILE A 96 6.56 12.68 -5.65
N TRP A 97 6.09 11.48 -5.30
CA TRP A 97 5.67 11.16 -3.93
C TRP A 97 6.83 11.23 -2.94
N ILE A 98 7.99 10.68 -3.29
CA ILE A 98 9.19 10.77 -2.46
C ILE A 98 9.57 12.24 -2.21
N GLY A 99 9.49 13.09 -3.24
CA GLY A 99 9.73 14.54 -3.09
C GLY A 99 8.81 15.18 -2.06
N TYR A 100 7.51 14.90 -2.12
CA TYR A 100 6.54 15.41 -1.14
C TYR A 100 6.74 14.85 0.27
N ILE A 101 7.07 13.57 0.42
CA ILE A 101 7.36 12.95 1.73
C ILE A 101 8.54 13.66 2.41
N ILE A 102 9.61 13.93 1.65
CA ILE A 102 10.80 14.62 2.16
C ILE A 102 10.48 16.09 2.47
N ALA A 103 9.75 16.78 1.60
CA ALA A 103 9.37 18.17 1.81
C ALA A 103 8.47 18.35 3.05
N PHE A 104 7.45 17.51 3.22
CA PHE A 104 6.61 17.54 4.40
C PHE A 104 7.36 17.12 5.67
N TYR A 105 8.26 16.13 5.58
CA TYR A 105 9.16 15.80 6.69
C TYR A 105 9.94 17.04 7.14
N MET A 106 10.62 17.74 6.23
CA MET A 106 11.40 18.94 6.58
C MET A 106 10.54 20.06 7.18
N LEU A 107 9.32 20.26 6.67
CA LEU A 107 8.44 21.34 7.14
C LEU A 107 7.79 21.05 8.51
N PHE A 108 7.54 19.79 8.83
CA PHE A 108 6.80 19.38 10.03
C PHE A 108 7.64 18.66 11.09
N ILE A 109 8.94 18.42 10.86
CA ILE A 109 9.85 17.67 11.76
C ILE A 109 9.82 18.15 13.22
N HIS A 110 9.74 19.48 13.45
CA HIS A 110 9.71 20.08 14.78
C HIS A 110 8.30 20.48 15.26
N LYS A 111 7.27 20.17 14.48
CA LYS A 111 5.90 20.67 14.70
C LYS A 111 4.89 19.56 14.98
N LYS A 112 5.11 18.35 14.45
CA LYS A 112 4.15 17.23 14.55
C LYS A 112 4.87 15.89 14.79
N PRO A 113 4.34 15.02 15.68
CA PRO A 113 4.96 13.73 15.99
C PRO A 113 4.96 12.76 14.80
N GLN A 114 3.98 12.90 13.91
CA GLN A 114 3.83 12.10 12.69
C GLN A 114 4.99 12.33 11.69
N PHE A 115 5.73 13.43 11.83
CA PHE A 115 6.81 13.81 10.93
C PHE A 115 8.18 13.81 11.62
N THR A 116 8.30 13.27 12.83
CA THR A 116 9.57 13.22 13.57
C THR A 116 10.61 12.34 12.89
N TYR A 117 10.16 11.28 12.21
CA TYR A 117 11.02 10.39 11.42
C TYR A 117 10.48 10.26 10.01
N ILE A 118 11.38 10.17 9.03
CA ILE A 118 11.00 9.99 7.63
C ILE A 118 10.14 8.73 7.41
N LEU A 119 10.37 7.67 8.20
CA LEU A 119 9.57 6.44 8.11
C LEU A 119 8.13 6.64 8.61
N TYR A 120 7.91 7.59 9.53
CA TYR A 120 6.58 7.91 10.04
C TYR A 120 5.84 8.89 9.14
N SER A 121 6.55 9.72 8.38
CA SER A 121 5.93 10.64 7.42
C SER A 121 5.40 9.92 6.17
N ILE A 122 5.95 8.74 5.83
CA ILE A 122 5.47 7.93 4.70
C ILE A 122 3.98 7.58 4.84
N PRO A 123 3.52 6.86 5.89
CA PRO A 123 2.11 6.49 6.01
C PRO A 123 1.20 7.71 6.12
N LYS A 124 1.64 8.80 6.77
CA LYS A 124 0.82 10.03 6.85
C LYS A 124 0.68 10.71 5.49
N THR A 125 1.75 10.80 4.70
CA THR A 125 1.70 11.38 3.35
C THR A 125 0.91 10.49 2.38
N LEU A 126 0.98 9.16 2.54
CA LEU A 126 0.15 8.21 1.79
C LEU A 126 -1.33 8.32 2.16
N ALA A 127 -1.67 8.53 3.44
CA ALA A 127 -3.05 8.81 3.84
C ALA A 127 -3.57 10.10 3.17
N MET A 128 -2.76 11.17 3.18
CA MET A 128 -3.07 12.41 2.46
C MET A 128 -3.24 12.22 0.94
N LEU A 129 -2.50 11.28 0.34
CA LEU A 129 -2.68 10.90 -1.08
C LEU A 129 -4.08 10.31 -1.31
N THR A 130 -4.61 9.48 -0.41
CA THR A 130 -5.93 8.85 -0.59
C THR A 130 -7.12 9.81 -0.54
N GLY A 131 -6.87 11.09 -0.24
CA GLY A 131 -7.91 12.11 -0.10
C GLY A 131 -8.32 12.38 1.35
N GLU A 132 -7.62 11.79 2.33
CA GLU A 132 -7.77 12.14 3.74
C GLU A 132 -7.06 13.49 3.99
N TYR A 133 -7.82 14.57 3.80
CA TYR A 133 -7.32 15.93 3.95
C TYR A 133 -7.53 16.44 5.38
N ASP A 134 -6.56 16.16 6.25
CA ASP A 134 -6.54 16.68 7.63
C ASP A 134 -5.98 18.10 7.70
N PHE A 135 -6.57 19.05 6.97
CA PHE A 135 -6.07 20.43 6.94
C PHE A 135 -6.15 21.09 8.33
N ASP A 136 -7.28 20.93 9.02
CA ASP A 136 -7.52 21.53 10.33
C ASP A 136 -6.58 20.98 11.39
N ASP A 137 -6.40 19.66 11.47
CA ASP A 137 -5.45 19.06 12.41
C ASP A 137 -4.01 19.48 12.08
N LEU A 138 -3.64 19.56 10.79
CA LEU A 138 -2.27 19.86 10.39
C LEU A 138 -1.86 21.31 10.67
N PHE A 139 -2.76 22.27 10.44
CA PHE A 139 -2.45 23.70 10.47
C PHE A 139 -3.12 24.49 11.61
N PHE A 140 -4.18 23.95 12.21
CA PHE A 140 -4.95 24.57 13.29
C PHE A 140 -5.05 23.67 14.53
N PRO A 141 -3.94 23.16 15.09
CA PRO A 141 -4.00 22.40 16.34
C PRO A 141 -4.66 23.27 17.43
N ASP A 142 -5.71 22.73 18.04
CA ASP A 142 -6.50 23.41 19.08
C ASP A 142 -7.06 24.78 18.65
N GLY A 143 -7.31 24.97 17.35
CA GLY A 143 -7.86 26.21 16.78
C GLY A 143 -6.85 27.36 16.66
N LYS A 144 -5.56 27.11 16.88
CA LYS A 144 -4.49 28.10 16.72
C LYS A 144 -3.68 27.84 15.46
N VAL A 145 -3.35 28.90 14.73
CA VAL A 145 -2.49 28.80 13.55
C VAL A 145 -1.11 28.28 13.96
N LEU A 146 -0.65 27.24 13.27
CA LEU A 146 0.70 26.72 13.43
C LEU A 146 1.72 27.78 12.96
N GLU A 147 2.53 28.33 13.87
CA GLU A 147 3.48 29.38 13.53
C GLU A 147 4.49 28.93 12.46
N GLY A 148 4.78 29.80 11.48
CA GLY A 148 5.68 29.53 10.38
C GLY A 148 5.22 28.41 9.43
N SER A 149 3.92 28.16 9.31
CA SER A 149 3.37 27.12 8.42
C SER A 149 2.92 27.65 7.06
N GLU A 150 3.13 28.92 6.73
CA GLU A 150 2.67 29.53 5.48
C GLU A 150 3.20 28.79 4.23
N ALA A 151 4.51 28.50 4.20
CA ALA A 151 5.12 27.72 3.13
C ALA A 151 4.55 26.29 3.06
N ALA A 152 4.20 25.70 4.21
CA ALA A 152 3.60 24.37 4.28
C ALA A 152 2.14 24.36 3.79
N MET A 153 1.36 25.42 4.04
CA MET A 153 0.00 25.56 3.49
C MET A 153 0.02 25.69 1.96
N ILE A 154 0.97 26.46 1.42
CA ILE A 154 1.16 26.59 -0.04
C ILE A 154 1.55 25.24 -0.64
N LEU A 155 2.56 24.58 -0.07
CA LEU A 155 2.99 23.26 -0.56
C LEU A 155 1.88 22.22 -0.46
N TYR A 156 1.12 22.22 0.64
CA TYR A 156 -0.03 21.34 0.83
C TYR A 156 -1.10 21.57 -0.24
N SER A 157 -1.40 22.82 -0.58
CA SER A 157 -2.36 23.14 -1.64
C SER A 157 -1.88 22.61 -3.01
N ILE A 158 -0.61 22.83 -3.35
CA ILE A 158 0.00 22.32 -4.59
C ILE A 158 0.00 20.79 -4.60
N PHE A 159 0.28 20.15 -3.46
CA PHE A 159 0.21 18.71 -3.28
C PHE A 159 -1.21 18.19 -3.57
N VAL A 160 -2.24 18.79 -2.98
CA VAL A 160 -3.65 18.40 -3.20
C VAL A 160 -4.01 18.48 -4.68
N PHE A 161 -3.66 19.58 -5.37
CA PHE A 161 -3.91 19.68 -6.81
C PHE A 161 -3.15 18.63 -7.62
N THR A 162 -1.87 18.45 -7.32
CA THR A 162 -1.01 17.47 -8.01
C THR A 162 -1.56 16.06 -7.82
N MET A 163 -1.95 15.68 -6.60
CA MET A 163 -2.46 14.34 -6.30
C MET A 163 -3.83 14.10 -6.91
N ASN A 164 -4.72 15.08 -6.94
CA ASN A 164 -5.98 14.95 -7.66
C ASN A 164 -5.77 14.69 -9.15
N ILE A 165 -4.83 15.38 -9.79
CA ILE A 165 -4.48 15.13 -11.21
C ILE A 165 -3.94 13.71 -11.39
N VAL A 166 -3.02 13.27 -10.51
CA VAL A 166 -2.44 11.92 -10.57
C VAL A 166 -3.51 10.85 -10.39
N ILE A 167 -4.40 10.99 -9.41
CA ILE A 167 -5.47 10.03 -9.13
C ILE A 167 -6.46 9.97 -10.28
N MET A 168 -6.88 11.12 -10.81
CA MET A 168 -7.78 11.16 -11.97
C MET A 168 -7.15 10.48 -13.19
N ASN A 169 -5.87 10.74 -13.48
CA ASN A 169 -5.16 10.08 -14.57
C ASN A 169 -5.08 8.56 -14.35
N ILE A 170 -4.77 8.13 -13.13
CA ILE A 170 -4.76 6.73 -12.74
C ILE A 170 -6.13 6.07 -12.95
N MET A 171 -7.21 6.72 -12.51
CA MET A 171 -8.57 6.18 -12.63
C MET A 171 -8.99 6.06 -14.09
N VAL A 172 -8.66 7.06 -14.94
CA VAL A 172 -8.93 7.01 -16.38
C VAL A 172 -8.19 5.85 -17.03
N ILE A 173 -6.89 5.70 -16.75
CA ILE A 173 -6.10 4.58 -17.30
C ILE A 173 -6.65 3.24 -16.83
N PHE A 174 -7.02 3.13 -15.55
CA PHE A 174 -7.62 1.92 -15.01
C PHE A 174 -8.94 1.58 -15.70
N TRP A 175 -9.79 2.59 -15.93
CA TRP A 175 -11.04 2.43 -16.66
C TRP A 175 -10.83 2.00 -18.11
N GLU A 176 -9.92 2.64 -18.85
CA GLU A 176 -9.59 2.26 -20.22
C GLU A 176 -9.05 0.83 -20.32
N LEU A 177 -8.17 0.43 -19.39
CA LEU A 177 -7.68 -0.95 -19.30
C LEU A 177 -8.84 -1.92 -19.05
N PHE A 178 -9.72 -1.60 -18.11
CA PHE A 178 -10.88 -2.43 -17.82
C PHE A 178 -11.78 -2.62 -19.04
N VAL A 179 -12.10 -1.53 -19.75
CA VAL A 179 -12.89 -1.56 -20.99
C VAL A 179 -12.20 -2.38 -22.08
N PHE A 180 -10.88 -2.23 -22.25
CA PHE A 180 -10.11 -2.98 -23.24
C PHE A 180 -10.13 -4.49 -22.98
N PHE A 181 -9.99 -4.91 -21.72
CA PHE A 181 -10.06 -6.33 -21.35
C PHE A 181 -11.49 -6.88 -21.51
N TYR A 182 -12.51 -6.12 -21.13
CA TYR A 182 -13.91 -6.55 -21.25
C TYR A 182 -14.35 -6.69 -22.73
N THR A 183 -13.96 -5.75 -23.59
CA THR A 183 -14.34 -5.77 -25.02
C THR A 183 -13.65 -6.88 -25.81
N LYS A 184 -12.50 -7.39 -25.34
CA LYS A 184 -11.80 -8.52 -25.98
C LYS A 184 -12.32 -9.90 -25.61
N GLU A 185 -13.16 -10.01 -24.57
CA GLU A 185 -13.76 -11.29 -24.16
C GLU A 185 -15.17 -11.53 -24.74
N ILE A 186 -15.76 -10.55 -25.44
CA ILE A 186 -17.01 -10.66 -26.22
C ILE A 186 -16.68 -10.88 -27.70
#